data_AF-A0A8E2R529-F1
#
_entry.id   AF-A0A8E2R529-F1
#
_cell.length_a   1.000
_cell.length_b   1.000
_cell.length_c   1.000
_cell.angle_alpha   90.00
_cell.angle_beta   90.00
_cell.angle_gamma   90.00
#
_symmetry.space_group_name_H-M   'P 1'
#
loop_
_entity.id
_entity.type
_entity.pdbx_description
1 polymer ?
#
loop_
_entity_poly.entity_id
_entity_poly.type
_entity_poly.pdbx_seq_one_letter_code
_entity_poly.pdbx_strand_id
1 'polypeptide(L)'
;MRSEAEIPEAVGAKMRARLQETLARRAELLGGGADARAESSENAGAAASTGASTAAPTHPAPEPTSGAAESIGEASRHEWVEPPMHSDAAIRAQTGQGWDDWIDAIDAGVGRDAAHPRIVEWVMANSAQNGWWSQGIAVSFERMTGRRLAGQMPDGTFTANRSRTLPVDREVLRALIADDAARDALLGFETEFRSKVASKTYKVLIARDAQPFGGLLFTFDAAPNGRTKLAIAHEKLQVVDEIELWKAHWGAWLDALELALS
;
A
#
# COMPACT_ATOMS: atom_id res chain seq x y z
N MET A 1 22.91 22.83 0.78
CA MET A 1 23.00 21.36 0.81
C MET A 1 23.80 20.91 2.01
N ARG A 2 23.17 20.12 2.88
CA ARG A 2 23.88 19.31 3.87
C ARG A 2 24.70 18.24 3.15
N SER A 3 25.76 17.75 3.76
CA SER A 3 26.48 16.60 3.21
C SER A 3 25.59 15.34 3.28
N GLU A 4 25.85 14.35 2.42
CA GLU A 4 25.10 13.08 2.40
C GLU A 4 25.13 12.36 3.76
N ALA A 5 26.20 12.55 4.55
CA ALA A 5 26.33 12.00 5.90
C ALA A 5 25.50 12.75 6.96
N GLU A 6 25.17 14.02 6.74
CA GLU A 6 24.39 14.85 7.70
C GLU A 6 22.87 14.76 7.49
N ILE A 7 22.44 14.35 6.30
CA ILE A 7 21.01 14.23 5.95
C ILE A 7 20.29 13.21 6.87
N PRO A 8 20.80 11.98 7.06
CA PRO A 8 20.19 11.01 7.98
C PRO A 8 19.92 11.56 9.37
N GLU A 9 20.97 12.09 10.02
CA GLU A 9 20.89 12.62 11.38
C GLU A 9 19.92 13.81 11.47
N ALA A 10 19.91 14.68 10.46
CA ALA A 10 19.00 15.82 10.40
C ALA A 10 17.53 15.40 10.38
N VAL A 11 17.20 14.44 9.52
CA VAL A 11 15.84 13.94 9.34
C VAL A 11 15.43 13.14 10.58
N GLY A 12 16.27 12.24 11.05
CA GLY A 12 16.05 11.46 12.27
C GLY A 12 15.81 12.34 13.50
N ALA A 13 16.64 13.37 13.71
CA ALA A 13 16.47 14.32 14.79
C ALA A 13 15.14 15.07 14.70
N LYS A 14 14.76 15.55 13.50
CA LYS A 14 13.48 16.25 13.27
C LYS A 14 12.27 15.34 13.49
N MET A 15 12.39 14.06 13.14
CA MET A 15 11.30 13.09 13.21
C MET A 15 11.17 12.41 14.58
N ARG A 16 12.17 12.52 15.46
CA ARG A 16 12.25 11.79 16.74
C ARG A 16 11.00 11.92 17.60
N ALA A 17 10.54 13.14 17.87
CA ALA A 17 9.37 13.38 18.72
C ALA A 17 8.09 12.77 18.10
N ARG A 18 7.89 12.99 16.79
CA ARG A 18 6.76 12.42 16.05
C ARG A 18 6.79 10.90 16.01
N LEU A 19 7.98 10.30 15.86
CA LEU A 19 8.14 8.84 15.90
C LEU A 19 7.70 8.29 17.26
N GLN A 20 8.12 8.92 18.37
CA GLN A 20 7.69 8.50 19.70
C GLN A 20 6.17 8.60 19.87
N GLU A 21 5.56 9.71 19.45
CA GLU A 21 4.10 9.87 19.46
C GLU A 21 3.39 8.80 18.60
N THR A 22 3.93 8.52 17.41
CA THR A 22 3.38 7.49 16.50
C THR A 22 3.45 6.10 17.15
N LEU A 23 4.57 5.76 17.79
CA LEU A 23 4.74 4.48 18.46
C LEU A 23 3.85 4.34 19.71
N ALA A 24 3.69 5.40 20.49
CA ALA A 24 2.78 5.43 21.63
C ALA A 24 1.33 5.20 21.17
N ARG A 25 0.89 5.93 20.13
CA ARG A 25 -0.45 5.75 19.56
C ARG A 25 -0.65 4.35 19.00
N ARG A 26 0.36 3.78 18.35
CA ARG A 26 0.32 2.39 17.88
C ARG A 26 0.13 1.41 19.04
N ALA A 27 0.86 1.60 20.15
CA ALA A 27 0.72 0.74 21.32
C ALA A 27 -0.70 0.77 21.89
N GLU A 28 -1.35 1.95 21.93
CA GLU A 28 -2.76 2.07 22.33
C GLU A 28 -3.70 1.29 21.40
N LEU A 29 -3.51 1.41 20.08
CA LEU A 29 -4.32 0.68 19.08
C LEU A 29 -4.19 -0.85 19.22
N LEU A 30 -2.98 -1.34 19.50
CA LEU A 30 -2.73 -2.77 19.67
C LEU A 30 -3.18 -3.31 21.03
N GLY A 31 -3.05 -2.49 22.08
CA GLY A 31 -3.49 -2.82 23.44
C GLY A 31 -5.01 -2.89 23.57
N GLY A 32 -5.75 -2.03 22.86
CA GLY A 32 -7.21 -2.08 22.78
C GLY A 32 -7.76 -3.25 21.96
N GLY A 33 -6.91 -3.95 21.20
CA GLY A 33 -7.31 -5.08 20.34
C GLY A 33 -7.26 -6.46 21.00
N ALA A 34 -6.75 -6.57 22.24
CA ALA A 34 -6.72 -7.85 22.95
C ALA A 34 -8.13 -8.36 23.30
N ASP A 35 -9.05 -7.44 23.60
CA ASP A 35 -10.45 -7.78 23.95
C ASP A 35 -11.29 -8.18 22.72
N ALA A 36 -10.95 -7.68 21.52
CA ALA A 36 -11.68 -7.98 20.27
C ALA A 36 -11.26 -9.31 19.60
N ARG A 37 -10.08 -9.86 19.95
CA ARG A 37 -9.57 -11.12 19.35
C ARG A 37 -10.24 -12.38 19.90
N ALA A 38 -10.97 -12.31 21.01
CA ALA A 38 -11.66 -13.46 21.58
C ALA A 38 -12.89 -13.90 20.78
N GLU A 39 -13.50 -13.00 19.99
CA GLU A 39 -14.76 -13.29 19.28
C GLU A 39 -14.57 -13.81 17.84
N SER A 40 -13.38 -13.70 17.26
CA SER A 40 -13.14 -14.03 15.83
C SER A 40 -12.47 -15.40 15.59
N SER A 41 -12.12 -16.14 16.64
CA SER A 41 -11.31 -17.37 16.53
C SER A 41 -12.09 -18.65 16.21
N GLU A 42 -13.42 -18.63 16.11
CA GLU A 42 -14.20 -19.88 15.97
C GLU A 42 -14.56 -20.30 14.55
N ASN A 43 -14.18 -19.58 13.49
CA ASN A 43 -14.57 -20.02 12.15
C ASN A 43 -13.56 -19.67 11.05
N ALA A 44 -12.67 -20.62 10.74
CA ALA A 44 -12.34 -21.00 9.36
C ALA A 44 -11.18 -21.99 9.37
N GLY A 45 -11.53 -23.27 9.25
CA GLY A 45 -10.59 -24.35 9.00
C GLY A 45 -10.11 -24.39 7.55
N ALA A 46 -8.82 -24.67 7.43
CA ALA A 46 -8.17 -25.66 6.56
C ALA A 46 -8.44 -25.68 5.03
N ALA A 47 -7.33 -25.52 4.29
CA ALA A 47 -6.84 -26.34 3.16
C ALA A 47 -6.22 -25.40 2.10
N ALA A 48 -4.90 -25.23 2.04
CA ALA A 48 -3.87 -26.14 1.49
C ALA A 48 -3.76 -26.13 -0.05
N SER A 49 -2.52 -25.91 -0.50
CA SER A 49 -1.90 -26.39 -1.76
C SER A 49 -2.16 -25.63 -3.06
N THR A 50 -1.23 -25.47 -4.02
CA THR A 50 0.26 -25.36 -4.07
C THR A 50 0.61 -24.93 -5.51
N GLY A 51 1.62 -24.08 -5.69
CA GLY A 51 2.42 -23.95 -6.94
C GLY A 51 1.76 -23.24 -8.14
N ALA A 52 2.46 -22.64 -9.10
CA ALA A 52 3.82 -22.15 -9.26
C ALA A 52 3.88 -21.47 -10.64
N SER A 53 4.56 -20.32 -10.73
CA SER A 53 5.29 -19.80 -11.92
C SER A 53 4.47 -19.43 -13.19
N THR A 54 4.74 -18.43 -14.04
CA THR A 54 5.83 -17.47 -14.25
C THR A 54 5.34 -16.39 -15.25
N ALA A 55 5.94 -15.20 -15.19
CA ALA A 55 6.26 -14.28 -16.30
C ALA A 55 5.15 -13.46 -17.01
N ALA A 56 5.33 -12.13 -16.88
CA ALA A 56 4.67 -11.04 -17.58
C ALA A 56 5.10 -10.93 -19.07
N PRO A 57 4.44 -10.05 -19.84
CA PRO A 57 5.10 -8.77 -20.09
C PRO A 57 4.19 -7.53 -20.01
N THR A 58 4.86 -6.43 -19.66
CA THR A 58 4.49 -5.01 -19.59
C THR A 58 4.22 -4.38 -20.95
N HIS A 59 3.26 -3.44 -21.04
CA HIS A 59 3.31 -2.20 -21.86
C HIS A 59 2.20 -1.21 -21.43
N PRO A 60 2.28 0.09 -21.77
CA PRO A 60 2.22 1.21 -20.83
C PRO A 60 0.86 1.94 -20.76
N ALA A 61 0.65 2.68 -19.66
CA ALA A 61 -0.46 3.59 -19.42
C ALA A 61 -0.29 4.93 -20.16
N PRO A 62 -1.36 5.54 -20.70
CA PRO A 62 -1.39 6.96 -21.02
C PRO A 62 -1.94 7.80 -19.85
N GLU A 63 -1.36 8.99 -19.68
CA GLU A 63 -1.71 10.02 -18.69
C GLU A 63 -3.09 10.66 -18.95
N PRO A 64 -3.83 11.14 -17.92
CA PRO A 64 -5.10 11.82 -18.13
C PRO A 64 -4.93 13.33 -18.34
N THR A 65 -5.44 13.82 -19.46
CA THR A 65 -5.67 15.25 -19.70
C THR A 65 -6.89 15.72 -18.92
N SER A 66 -6.70 16.80 -18.17
CA SER A 66 -7.73 17.49 -17.37
C SER A 66 -8.75 18.22 -18.25
N GLY A 67 -10.04 18.02 -17.96
CA GLY A 67 -11.08 19.01 -18.21
C GLY A 67 -12.41 18.46 -18.75
N ALA A 68 -13.38 18.24 -17.86
CA ALA A 68 -14.77 18.71 -18.00
C ALA A 68 -15.63 18.15 -16.86
N ALA A 69 -16.57 18.98 -16.43
CA ALA A 69 -17.33 18.89 -15.20
C ALA A 69 -18.32 17.72 -15.10
N GLU A 70 -18.42 17.20 -13.88
CA GLU A 70 -19.62 16.74 -13.15
C GLU A 70 -20.84 16.29 -13.99
N SER A 71 -21.10 14.99 -13.98
CA SER A 71 -22.48 14.48 -13.94
C SER A 71 -22.76 13.98 -12.53
N ILE A 72 -23.82 14.54 -11.95
CA ILE A 72 -24.32 14.20 -10.62
C ILE A 72 -25.16 12.93 -10.74
N GLY A 73 -24.66 11.84 -10.13
CA GLY A 73 -25.42 10.79 -9.46
C GLY A 73 -26.51 10.05 -10.24
N GLU A 74 -26.12 8.95 -10.90
CA GLU A 74 -26.96 7.75 -10.79
C GLU A 74 -26.83 7.29 -9.33
N ALA A 75 -27.94 7.25 -8.59
CA ALA A 75 -27.92 6.79 -7.20
C ALA A 75 -27.35 5.37 -7.18
N SER A 76 -26.30 5.15 -6.38
CA SER A 76 -25.70 3.83 -6.29
C SER A 76 -26.75 2.82 -5.84
N ARG A 77 -26.90 1.73 -6.60
CA ARG A 77 -27.86 0.65 -6.31
C ARG A 77 -27.44 -0.18 -5.10
N HIS A 78 -26.16 -0.15 -4.76
CA HIS A 78 -25.58 -0.86 -3.62
C HIS A 78 -25.00 0.13 -2.63
N GLU A 79 -25.24 -0.10 -1.33
CA GLU A 79 -24.48 0.60 -0.29
C GLU A 79 -23.09 -0.03 -0.18
N TRP A 80 -22.05 0.74 -0.47
CA TRP A 80 -20.67 0.26 -0.40
C TRP A 80 -20.11 0.40 1.02
N VAL A 81 -19.61 -0.72 1.57
CA VAL A 81 -18.97 -0.72 2.89
C VAL A 81 -17.64 0.03 2.87
N GLU A 82 -16.83 -0.19 1.83
CA GLU A 82 -15.55 0.48 1.60
C GLU A 82 -15.45 0.94 0.15
N PRO A 83 -14.79 2.10 -0.12
CA PRO A 83 -14.65 2.60 -1.47
C PRO A 83 -13.79 1.67 -2.35
N PRO A 84 -14.15 1.54 -3.64
CA PRO A 84 -13.36 0.78 -4.60
C PRO A 84 -12.00 1.43 -4.90
N MET A 85 -11.13 0.71 -5.60
CA MET A 85 -9.78 1.23 -5.93
C MET A 85 -9.79 2.37 -6.95
N HIS A 86 -10.83 2.45 -7.77
CA HIS A 86 -11.02 3.48 -8.81
C HIS A 86 -12.41 4.07 -8.69
N SER A 87 -12.60 5.32 -9.13
CA SER A 87 -13.94 5.92 -9.19
C SER A 87 -14.87 5.17 -10.15
N ASP A 88 -16.18 5.29 -9.97
CA ASP A 88 -17.18 4.70 -10.87
C ASP A 88 -16.98 5.17 -12.33
N ALA A 89 -16.70 6.46 -12.50
CA ALA A 89 -16.39 7.03 -13.82
C ALA A 89 -15.16 6.37 -14.48
N ALA A 90 -14.11 6.10 -13.71
CA ALA A 90 -12.89 5.50 -14.23
C ALA A 90 -13.10 4.03 -14.64
N ILE A 91 -13.82 3.25 -13.82
CA ILE A 91 -14.10 1.84 -14.17
C ILE A 91 -15.06 1.75 -15.36
N ARG A 92 -16.05 2.64 -15.45
CA ARG A 92 -16.98 2.69 -16.59
C ARG A 92 -16.27 3.06 -17.89
N ALA A 93 -15.39 4.05 -17.85
CA ALA A 93 -14.59 4.44 -19.02
C ALA A 93 -13.69 3.29 -19.52
N GLN A 94 -13.16 2.47 -18.61
CA GLN A 94 -12.28 1.36 -18.95
C GLN A 94 -13.03 0.10 -19.39
N THR A 95 -14.11 -0.24 -18.69
CA THR A 95 -14.75 -1.57 -18.78
C THR A 95 -16.09 -1.55 -19.49
N GLY A 96 -16.68 -0.36 -19.68
CA GLY A 96 -18.06 -0.20 -20.13
C GLY A 96 -19.11 -0.43 -19.04
N GLN A 97 -18.71 -0.80 -17.81
CA GLN A 97 -19.59 -1.12 -16.69
C GLN A 97 -19.26 -0.28 -15.46
N GLY A 98 -20.29 0.19 -14.75
CA GLY A 98 -20.13 0.83 -13.45
C GLY A 98 -19.91 -0.19 -12.34
N TRP A 99 -19.60 0.28 -11.13
CA TRP A 99 -19.33 -0.60 -9.99
C TRP A 99 -20.55 -1.42 -9.56
N ASP A 100 -21.75 -0.82 -9.58
CA ASP A 100 -22.97 -1.54 -9.26
C ASP A 100 -23.28 -2.66 -10.28
N ASP A 101 -22.97 -2.42 -11.56
CA ASP A 101 -23.12 -3.45 -12.60
C ASP A 101 -22.14 -4.61 -12.37
N TRP A 102 -20.92 -4.31 -11.94
CA TRP A 102 -19.93 -5.33 -11.57
C TRP A 102 -20.34 -6.12 -10.33
N ILE A 103 -20.91 -5.48 -9.31
CA ILE A 103 -21.44 -6.16 -8.12
C ILE A 103 -22.54 -7.14 -8.55
N ASP A 104 -23.54 -6.66 -9.31
CA ASP A 104 -24.65 -7.48 -9.78
C ASP A 104 -24.16 -8.67 -10.63
N ALA A 105 -23.19 -8.43 -11.51
CA ALA A 105 -22.66 -9.45 -12.41
C ALA A 105 -21.87 -10.53 -11.66
N ILE A 106 -21.05 -10.17 -10.67
CA ILE A 106 -20.27 -11.12 -9.86
C ILE A 106 -21.19 -11.93 -8.94
N ASP A 107 -22.17 -11.28 -8.29
CA ASP A 107 -23.16 -11.94 -7.45
C ASP A 107 -24.00 -12.96 -8.21
N ALA A 108 -24.44 -12.60 -9.43
CA ALA A 108 -25.18 -13.52 -10.29
C ALA A 108 -24.31 -14.63 -10.91
N GLY A 109 -23.01 -14.36 -11.09
CA GLY A 109 -22.05 -15.25 -11.74
C GLY A 109 -21.45 -16.28 -10.80
N VAL A 110 -20.38 -15.88 -10.10
CA VAL A 110 -19.66 -16.78 -9.16
C VAL A 110 -20.22 -16.75 -7.75
N GLY A 111 -21.09 -15.79 -7.44
CA GLY A 111 -21.70 -15.64 -6.13
C GLY A 111 -20.91 -14.73 -5.19
N ARG A 112 -21.64 -14.12 -4.27
CA ARG A 112 -21.15 -13.08 -3.37
C ARG A 112 -19.98 -13.52 -2.48
N ASP A 113 -19.97 -14.79 -2.11
CA ASP A 113 -18.97 -15.38 -1.20
C ASP A 113 -17.82 -16.07 -1.93
N ALA A 114 -17.76 -15.98 -3.27
CA ALA A 114 -16.69 -16.59 -4.06
C ALA A 114 -15.31 -16.14 -3.58
N ALA A 115 -14.34 -17.06 -3.51
CA ALA A 115 -12.97 -16.71 -3.16
C ALA A 115 -12.34 -15.79 -4.21
N HIS A 116 -11.43 -14.90 -3.78
CA HIS A 116 -10.74 -13.93 -4.64
C HIS A 116 -10.31 -14.49 -6.02
N PRO A 117 -9.61 -15.65 -6.10
CA PRO A 117 -9.13 -16.15 -7.40
C PRO A 117 -10.28 -16.52 -8.33
N ARG A 118 -11.41 -17.00 -7.78
CA ARG A 118 -12.59 -17.37 -8.58
C ARG A 118 -13.30 -16.15 -9.15
N ILE A 119 -13.32 -15.03 -8.42
CA ILE A 119 -13.81 -13.76 -8.94
C ILE A 119 -12.92 -13.28 -10.09
N VAL A 120 -11.59 -13.30 -9.92
CA VAL A 120 -10.64 -12.90 -10.97
C VAL A 120 -10.78 -13.77 -12.22
N GLU A 121 -10.82 -15.09 -12.07
CA GLU A 121 -11.03 -16.03 -13.17
C GLU A 121 -12.34 -15.77 -13.90
N TRP A 122 -13.43 -15.54 -13.15
CA TRP A 122 -14.72 -15.27 -13.74
C TRP A 122 -14.76 -13.94 -14.48
N VAL A 123 -14.16 -12.88 -13.94
CA VAL A 123 -14.07 -11.58 -14.63
C VAL A 123 -13.28 -11.73 -15.93
N MET A 124 -12.15 -12.43 -15.92
CA MET A 124 -11.37 -12.68 -17.14
C MET A 124 -12.13 -13.52 -18.17
N ALA A 125 -12.92 -14.49 -17.72
CA ALA A 125 -13.69 -15.36 -18.62
C ALA A 125 -14.94 -14.70 -19.21
N ASN A 126 -15.52 -13.71 -18.50
CA ASN A 126 -16.80 -13.09 -18.84
C ASN A 126 -16.68 -11.62 -19.28
N SER A 127 -15.46 -11.12 -19.45
CA SER A 127 -15.22 -9.76 -19.93
C SER A 127 -13.92 -9.66 -20.74
N ALA A 128 -13.73 -8.54 -21.43
CA ALA A 128 -12.49 -8.25 -22.16
C ALA A 128 -11.35 -7.74 -21.24
N GLN A 129 -11.49 -7.85 -19.92
CA GLN A 129 -10.51 -7.31 -18.98
C GLN A 129 -9.28 -8.20 -18.87
N ASN A 130 -8.11 -7.55 -18.77
CA ASN A 130 -6.86 -8.26 -18.51
C ASN A 130 -6.74 -8.66 -17.02
N GLY A 131 -5.71 -9.44 -16.70
CA GLY A 131 -5.49 -9.93 -15.33
C GLY A 131 -5.31 -8.83 -14.28
N TRP A 132 -4.73 -7.68 -14.65
CA TRP A 132 -4.56 -6.56 -13.71
C TRP A 132 -5.89 -5.88 -13.38
N TRP A 133 -6.71 -5.58 -14.40
CA TRP A 133 -8.05 -5.03 -14.19
C TRP A 133 -8.96 -6.02 -13.46
N SER A 134 -8.87 -7.31 -13.78
CA SER A 134 -9.65 -8.35 -13.12
C SER A 134 -9.32 -8.48 -11.63
N GLN A 135 -8.05 -8.36 -11.25
CA GLN A 135 -7.61 -8.26 -9.85
C GLN A 135 -8.19 -7.01 -9.18
N GLY A 136 -8.10 -5.84 -9.83
CA GLY A 136 -8.63 -4.59 -9.30
C GLY A 136 -10.15 -4.63 -9.08
N ILE A 137 -10.89 -5.26 -10.00
CA ILE A 137 -12.34 -5.49 -9.89
C ILE A 137 -12.65 -6.42 -8.71
N ALA A 138 -11.94 -7.55 -8.59
CA ALA A 138 -12.14 -8.48 -7.46
C ALA A 138 -11.86 -7.82 -6.10
N VAL A 139 -10.76 -7.08 -5.97
CA VAL A 139 -10.45 -6.33 -4.72
C VAL A 139 -11.53 -5.28 -4.42
N SER A 140 -11.98 -4.56 -5.44
CA SER A 140 -13.00 -3.51 -5.27
C SER A 140 -14.36 -4.11 -4.89
N PHE A 141 -14.74 -5.23 -5.49
CA PHE A 141 -15.92 -6.01 -5.11
C PHE A 141 -15.84 -6.46 -3.65
N GLU A 142 -14.72 -7.05 -3.21
CA GLU A 142 -14.53 -7.45 -1.82
C GLU A 142 -14.64 -6.28 -0.84
N ARG A 143 -14.14 -5.10 -1.22
CA ARG A 143 -14.27 -3.87 -0.41
C ARG A 143 -15.70 -3.39 -0.30
N MET A 144 -16.35 -3.20 -1.44
CA MET A 144 -17.72 -2.69 -1.48
C MET A 144 -18.70 -3.63 -0.77
N THR A 145 -18.44 -4.94 -0.80
CA THR A 145 -19.25 -5.97 -0.11
C THR A 145 -18.83 -6.22 1.35
N GLY A 146 -17.84 -5.49 1.88
CA GLY A 146 -17.39 -5.60 3.27
C GLY A 146 -16.53 -6.83 3.59
N ARG A 147 -16.13 -7.59 2.56
CA ARG A 147 -15.29 -8.79 2.70
C ARG A 147 -13.80 -8.46 2.87
N ARG A 148 -13.40 -7.22 2.56
CA ARG A 148 -12.01 -6.75 2.69
C ARG A 148 -11.96 -5.27 3.01
N LEU A 149 -11.07 -4.86 3.92
CA LEU A 149 -10.85 -3.45 4.21
C LEU A 149 -9.80 -2.83 3.26
N ALA A 150 -9.88 -1.52 3.05
CA ALA A 150 -8.86 -0.80 2.30
C ALA A 150 -7.47 -0.98 2.93
N GLY A 151 -6.49 -1.39 2.12
CA GLY A 151 -5.12 -1.65 2.59
C GLY A 151 -4.90 -2.99 3.30
N GLN A 152 -5.94 -3.82 3.47
CA GLN A 152 -5.81 -5.19 3.99
C GLN A 152 -5.16 -6.13 2.96
N MET A 153 -4.29 -7.01 3.43
CA MET A 153 -3.57 -8.04 2.68
C MET A 153 -4.27 -9.40 2.84
N PRO A 154 -4.01 -10.38 1.95
CA PRO A 154 -4.63 -11.71 2.05
C PRO A 154 -4.36 -12.46 3.36
N ASP A 155 -3.27 -12.13 4.05
CA ASP A 155 -2.92 -12.69 5.36
C ASP A 155 -3.59 -11.96 6.55
N GLY A 156 -4.50 -11.03 6.26
CA GLY A 156 -5.21 -10.22 7.25
C GLY A 156 -4.43 -9.02 7.78
N THR A 157 -3.16 -8.86 7.43
CA THR A 157 -2.37 -7.67 7.79
C THR A 157 -2.75 -6.46 6.94
N PHE A 158 -2.25 -5.29 7.30
CA PHE A 158 -2.49 -4.06 6.56
C PHE A 158 -1.18 -3.42 6.09
N THR A 159 -1.28 -2.59 5.05
CA THR A 159 -0.14 -1.87 4.47
C THR A 159 -0.46 -0.38 4.33
N ALA A 160 0.43 0.47 4.85
CA ALA A 160 0.38 1.92 4.65
C ALA A 160 1.38 2.36 3.57
N ASN A 161 0.93 3.08 2.54
CA ASN A 161 1.79 3.54 1.45
C ASN A 161 1.82 5.07 1.33
N ARG A 162 3.02 5.63 1.11
CA ARG A 162 3.26 7.05 0.80
C ARG A 162 4.36 7.19 -0.24
N SER A 163 4.33 8.26 -1.03
CA SER A 163 5.38 8.57 -1.99
C SER A 163 5.56 10.07 -2.19
N ARG A 164 6.79 10.51 -2.49
CA ARG A 164 7.13 11.90 -2.83
C ARG A 164 8.17 11.90 -3.95
N THR A 165 8.12 12.88 -4.83
CA THR A 165 9.17 13.10 -5.84
C THR A 165 10.22 14.03 -5.25
N LEU A 166 11.42 13.50 -5.00
CA LEU A 166 12.54 14.17 -4.33
C LEU A 166 13.54 14.74 -5.36
N PRO A 167 14.22 15.85 -5.03
CA PRO A 167 15.05 16.61 -5.98
C PRO A 167 16.46 16.01 -6.19
N VAL A 168 16.61 14.69 -6.10
CA VAL A 168 17.90 14.00 -6.22
C VAL A 168 17.81 12.75 -7.07
N ASP A 169 18.96 12.34 -7.61
CA ASP A 169 19.09 11.11 -8.38
C ASP A 169 18.80 9.88 -7.49
N ARG A 170 18.32 8.82 -8.13
CA ARG A 170 17.90 7.60 -7.45
C ARG A 170 19.03 6.97 -6.66
N GLU A 171 20.28 7.08 -7.11
CA GLU A 171 21.42 6.44 -6.47
C GLU A 171 21.75 7.09 -5.11
N VAL A 172 21.49 8.40 -4.94
CA VAL A 172 21.63 9.08 -3.65
C VAL A 172 20.68 8.46 -2.62
N LEU A 173 19.39 8.33 -2.98
CA LEU A 173 18.39 7.75 -2.08
C LEU A 173 18.66 6.27 -1.80
N ARG A 174 19.12 5.52 -2.82
CA ARG A 174 19.48 4.11 -2.66
C ARG A 174 20.67 3.95 -1.73
N ALA A 175 21.68 4.81 -1.82
CA ALA A 175 22.82 4.78 -0.91
C ALA A 175 22.40 5.02 0.54
N LEU A 176 21.55 6.02 0.79
CA LEU A 176 21.02 6.34 2.13
C LEU A 176 20.27 5.16 2.78
N ILE A 177 19.52 4.38 1.99
CA ILE A 177 18.78 3.22 2.51
C ILE A 177 19.66 1.96 2.57
N ALA A 178 20.64 1.81 1.68
CA ALA A 178 21.50 0.62 1.67
C ALA A 178 22.55 0.64 2.80
N ASP A 179 23.01 1.82 3.21
CA ASP A 179 23.94 1.98 4.34
C ASP A 179 23.21 1.84 5.68
N ASP A 180 23.74 0.99 6.56
CA ASP A 180 23.07 0.62 7.82
C ASP A 180 22.98 1.80 8.80
N ALA A 181 24.09 2.53 8.99
CA ALA A 181 24.15 3.64 9.93
C ALA A 181 23.30 4.83 9.45
N ALA A 182 23.39 5.17 8.16
CA ALA A 182 22.57 6.19 7.55
C ALA A 182 21.08 5.82 7.64
N ARG A 183 20.72 4.56 7.35
CA ARG A 183 19.32 4.12 7.41
C ARG A 183 18.76 4.17 8.83
N ASP A 184 19.49 3.68 9.84
CA ASP A 184 19.07 3.72 11.24
C ASP A 184 18.87 5.17 11.72
N ALA A 185 19.84 6.05 11.42
CA ALA A 185 19.75 7.47 11.77
C ALA A 185 18.56 8.15 11.07
N LEU A 186 18.37 7.87 9.77
CA LEU A 186 17.31 8.45 8.95
C LEU A 186 15.90 8.05 9.40
N LEU A 187 15.74 6.83 9.91
CA LEU A 187 14.45 6.24 10.25
C LEU A 187 14.13 6.29 11.75
N GLY A 188 15.15 6.31 12.62
CA GLY A 188 15.00 6.45 14.07
C GLY A 188 14.62 5.16 14.82
N PHE A 189 14.79 4.00 14.19
CA PHE A 189 14.58 2.67 14.78
C PHE A 189 15.69 1.70 14.34
N GLU A 190 15.75 0.54 14.98
CA GLU A 190 16.68 -0.53 14.60
C GLU A 190 16.22 -1.13 13.27
N THR A 191 17.15 -1.30 12.32
CA THR A 191 16.82 -1.83 11.00
C THR A 191 17.68 -3.00 10.56
N GLU A 192 17.11 -3.82 9.67
CA GLU A 192 17.85 -4.88 8.98
C GLU A 192 17.56 -4.83 7.47
N PHE A 193 18.59 -4.60 6.66
CA PHE A 193 18.48 -4.63 5.20
C PHE A 193 18.37 -6.08 4.68
N ARG A 194 17.28 -6.39 3.98
CA ARG A 194 16.99 -7.74 3.47
C ARG A 194 17.14 -7.88 1.95
N SER A 195 17.58 -6.83 1.27
CA SER A 195 17.71 -6.81 -0.18
C SER A 195 19.17 -6.86 -0.62
N LYS A 196 19.39 -7.09 -1.92
CA LYS A 196 20.68 -6.80 -2.55
C LYS A 196 20.66 -5.34 -3.01
N VAL A 197 21.81 -4.67 -3.01
CA VAL A 197 21.94 -3.29 -3.52
C VAL A 197 21.53 -3.18 -4.99
N ALA A 198 21.57 -4.28 -5.76
CA ALA A 198 21.10 -4.29 -7.15
C ALA A 198 19.56 -4.45 -7.30
N SER A 199 18.82 -4.73 -6.22
CA SER A 199 17.38 -4.99 -6.28
C SER A 199 16.58 -3.73 -6.63
N LYS A 200 15.55 -3.85 -7.47
CA LYS A 200 14.64 -2.73 -7.82
C LYS A 200 13.93 -2.16 -6.58
N THR A 201 13.50 -3.07 -5.70
CA THR A 201 12.84 -2.75 -4.43
C THR A 201 13.78 -3.11 -3.28
N TYR A 202 13.86 -2.22 -2.29
CA TYR A 202 14.59 -2.47 -1.06
C TYR A 202 13.63 -2.85 0.06
N LYS A 203 13.93 -3.96 0.72
CA LYS A 203 13.20 -4.47 1.88
C LYS A 203 14.04 -4.24 3.13
N VAL A 204 13.43 -3.59 4.12
CA VAL A 204 14.02 -3.28 5.41
C VAL A 204 13.10 -3.82 6.49
N LEU A 205 13.60 -4.66 7.41
CA LEU A 205 12.84 -4.98 8.62
C LEU A 205 13.09 -3.92 9.68
N ILE A 206 12.08 -3.65 10.50
CA ILE A 206 12.12 -2.61 11.52
C ILE A 206 11.80 -3.19 12.89
N ALA A 207 12.60 -2.81 13.88
CA ALA A 207 12.47 -3.26 15.25
C ALA A 207 12.65 -2.09 16.23
N ARG A 208 12.14 -2.29 17.45
CA ARG A 208 12.34 -1.38 18.57
C ARG A 208 12.55 -2.20 19.83
N ASP A 209 13.62 -1.91 20.56
CA ASP A 209 13.99 -2.66 21.76
C ASP A 209 14.12 -4.16 21.43
N ALA A 210 14.76 -4.47 20.30
CA ALA A 210 14.88 -5.80 19.70
C ALA A 210 13.56 -6.50 19.32
N GLN A 211 12.41 -5.83 19.42
CA GLN A 211 11.11 -6.39 19.01
C GLN A 211 10.75 -5.96 17.58
N PRO A 212 10.64 -6.90 16.62
CA PRO A 212 10.23 -6.57 15.26
C PRO A 212 8.75 -6.16 15.23
N PHE A 213 8.42 -5.14 14.45
CA PHE A 213 7.04 -4.64 14.36
C PHE A 213 6.55 -4.34 12.94
N GLY A 214 7.33 -4.69 11.92
CA GLY A 214 6.90 -4.53 10.53
C GLY A 214 8.04 -4.69 9.54
N GLY A 215 7.76 -4.31 8.30
CA GLY A 215 8.77 -4.16 7.27
C GLY A 215 8.45 -2.99 6.36
N LEU A 216 9.49 -2.39 5.79
CA LEU A 216 9.40 -1.31 4.82
C LEU A 216 9.84 -1.81 3.45
N LEU A 217 9.05 -1.49 2.44
CA LEU A 217 9.46 -1.60 1.04
C LEU A 217 9.68 -0.20 0.46
N PHE A 218 10.86 0.00 -0.11
CA PHE A 218 11.21 1.22 -0.82
C PHE A 218 11.29 0.97 -2.33
N THR A 219 10.66 1.83 -3.12
CA THR A 219 10.84 1.88 -4.58
C THR A 219 11.36 3.25 -5.00
N PHE A 220 12.20 3.23 -6.04
CA PHE A 220 12.95 4.39 -6.52
C PHE A 220 12.70 4.53 -8.01
N ASP A 221 11.62 5.21 -8.38
CA ASP A 221 11.24 5.41 -9.77
C ASP A 221 11.85 6.71 -10.29
N ALA A 222 12.65 6.63 -11.36
CA ALA A 222 13.26 7.79 -11.97
C ALA A 222 12.19 8.78 -12.47
N ALA A 223 12.40 10.06 -12.21
CA ALA A 223 11.56 11.15 -12.68
C ALA A 223 12.40 12.15 -13.51
N PRO A 224 11.78 13.01 -14.33
CA PRO A 224 12.51 13.99 -15.13
C PRO A 224 13.41 14.91 -14.28
N ASN A 225 14.44 15.46 -14.92
CA ASN A 225 15.40 16.41 -14.35
C ASN A 225 16.23 15.83 -13.18
N GLY A 226 16.61 14.56 -13.27
CA GLY A 226 17.44 13.90 -12.25
C GLY A 226 16.74 13.77 -10.89
N ARG A 227 15.40 13.76 -10.88
CA ARG A 227 14.59 13.59 -9.68
C ARG A 227 14.18 12.12 -9.51
N THR A 228 13.71 11.77 -8.32
CA THR A 228 13.26 10.40 -8.04
C THR A 228 11.96 10.39 -7.27
N LYS A 229 10.97 9.64 -7.75
CA LYS A 229 9.79 9.29 -6.95
C LYS A 229 10.19 8.17 -5.99
N LEU A 230 10.32 8.52 -4.72
CA LEU A 230 10.50 7.58 -3.62
C LEU A 230 9.12 7.15 -3.11
N ALA A 231 8.84 5.86 -3.09
CA ALA A 231 7.69 5.31 -2.37
C ALA A 231 8.15 4.46 -1.19
N ILE A 232 7.39 4.52 -0.09
CA ILE A 232 7.54 3.73 1.12
C ILE A 232 6.22 3.02 1.43
N ALA A 233 6.27 1.70 1.49
CA ALA A 233 5.18 0.86 1.97
C ALA A 233 5.56 0.22 3.30
N HIS A 234 4.78 0.50 4.35
CA HIS A 234 4.91 -0.12 5.67
C HIS A 234 3.94 -1.29 5.74
N GLU A 235 4.49 -2.50 5.67
CA GLU A 235 3.76 -3.77 5.66
C GLU A 235 3.64 -4.38 7.07
N LYS A 236 2.73 -5.35 7.21
CA LYS A 236 2.47 -6.13 8.44
C LYS A 236 1.90 -5.30 9.59
N LEU A 237 1.13 -4.27 9.26
CA LEU A 237 0.30 -3.59 10.25
C LEU A 237 -0.81 -4.54 10.71
N GLN A 238 -1.15 -4.53 11.99
CA GLN A 238 -2.01 -5.56 12.60
C GLN A 238 -3.48 -5.13 12.65
N VAL A 239 -3.74 -3.83 12.68
CA VAL A 239 -5.10 -3.27 12.69
C VAL A 239 -5.24 -2.15 11.66
N VAL A 240 -6.47 -1.95 11.16
CA VAL A 240 -6.76 -0.98 10.09
C VAL A 240 -6.38 0.45 10.46
N ASP A 241 -6.57 0.85 11.72
CA ASP A 241 -6.27 2.20 12.22
C ASP A 241 -4.77 2.56 12.14
N GLU A 242 -3.89 1.55 12.10
CA GLU A 242 -2.46 1.79 11.88
C GLU A 242 -2.18 2.39 10.49
N ILE A 243 -3.06 2.19 9.50
CA ILE A 243 -2.85 2.70 8.15
C ILE A 243 -2.74 4.22 8.15
N GLU A 244 -3.74 4.92 8.70
CA GLU A 244 -3.76 6.39 8.69
C GLU A 244 -2.71 6.96 9.64
N LEU A 245 -2.45 6.29 10.76
CA LEU A 245 -1.35 6.63 11.67
C LEU A 245 0.00 6.64 10.96
N TRP A 246 0.37 5.54 10.28
CA TRP A 246 1.65 5.44 9.59
C TRP A 246 1.71 6.27 8.32
N LYS A 247 0.60 6.42 7.59
CA LYS A 247 0.50 7.35 6.46
C LYS A 247 0.81 8.79 6.87
N ALA A 248 0.30 9.23 8.03
CA ALA A 248 0.60 10.56 8.56
C ALA A 248 2.07 10.66 8.99
N HIS A 249 2.63 9.63 9.60
CA HIS A 249 4.06 9.58 9.96
C HIS A 249 4.96 9.71 8.71
N TRP A 250 4.76 8.85 7.72
CA TRP A 250 5.58 8.79 6.52
C TRP A 250 5.43 10.02 5.61
N GLY A 251 4.25 10.65 5.59
CA GLY A 251 4.09 11.94 4.92
C GLY A 251 5.04 13.00 5.48
N ALA A 252 5.04 13.17 6.81
CA ALA A 252 5.93 14.12 7.47
C ALA A 252 7.43 13.73 7.34
N TRP A 253 7.74 12.42 7.35
CA TRP A 253 9.10 11.94 7.10
C TRP A 253 9.58 12.30 5.70
N LEU A 254 8.74 12.13 4.67
CA LEU A 254 9.07 12.52 3.30
C LEU A 254 9.26 14.04 3.18
N ASP A 255 8.46 14.85 3.90
CA ASP A 255 8.63 16.31 3.94
C ASP A 255 9.95 16.72 4.60
N ALA A 256 10.33 16.04 5.68
CA ALA A 256 11.61 16.26 6.35
C ALA A 256 12.79 15.89 5.45
N LEU A 257 12.68 14.76 4.73
CA LEU A 257 13.70 14.30 3.79
C LEU A 257 13.84 15.25 2.60
N GLU A 258 12.73 15.66 1.98
CA GLU A 258 12.73 16.63 0.87
C GLU A 258 13.40 17.95 1.26
N LEU A 259 13.07 18.47 2.45
CA LEU A 259 13.69 19.69 2.98
C LEU A 259 15.20 19.53 3.22
N ALA A 260 15.65 18.34 3.66
CA ALA A 260 17.07 18.09 3.91
C ALA A 260 17.90 17.89 2.63
N LEU A 261 17.25 17.46 1.55
CA LEU A 261 17.83 17.25 0.22
C LEU A 261 17.86 18.53 -0.64
N SER A 262 17.11 19.56 -0.22
CA SER A 262 17.10 20.89 -0.87
C SER A 262 18.29 21.75 -0.42
#